data_AF-A0A059F8I8-F1
#
_entry.id   AF-A0A059F8I8-F1
#
_cell.length_a   1.000
_cell.length_b   1.000
_cell.length_c   1.000
_cell.angle_alpha   90.00
_cell.angle_beta   90.00
_cell.angle_gamma   90.00
#
_symmetry.space_group_name_H-M   'P 1'
#
loop_
_entity.id
_entity.type
_entity.pdbx_description
1 polymer ?
#
loop_
_entity_poly.entity_id
_entity_poly.type
_entity_poly.pdbx_seq_one_letter_code
_entity_poly.pdbx_strand_id
1 'polypeptide(L)'
;MRTFLISIACAGLAACSAGDPSALTASLQSDPPGPGHEIGGSVDSVDYDASSGTVTISGWHMFTPETKQQDLKVYADTAVSVASVSRFERPDVVDAVGNEDLKDAGFTLVLKTDPGAPLTELCISMTDKHYGARILHPVSREQVRCASVGQ
;
A
#
# COMPACT_ATOMS: atom_id res chain seq x y z
N MET A 1 -37.08 21.57 42.34
CA MET A 1 -35.95 21.87 41.42
C MET A 1 -36.42 21.51 40.02
N ARG A 2 -36.98 22.44 39.22
CA ARG A 2 -36.32 23.45 38.36
C ARG A 2 -35.30 22.87 37.36
N THR A 3 -35.81 22.65 36.15
CA THR A 3 -35.30 23.11 34.85
C THR A 3 -34.26 22.25 34.09
N PHE A 4 -34.71 21.90 32.88
CA PHE A 4 -34.07 21.39 31.67
C PHE A 4 -32.81 22.15 31.19
N LEU A 5 -32.21 21.56 30.14
CA LEU A 5 -31.31 22.12 29.11
C LEU A 5 -29.83 21.75 29.35
N ILE A 6 -29.00 21.34 28.39
CA ILE A 6 -29.07 21.24 26.92
C ILE A 6 -27.86 20.37 26.51
N SER A 7 -28.00 19.64 25.39
CA SER A 7 -27.00 19.24 24.38
C SER A 7 -25.54 18.98 24.81
N ILE A 8 -24.89 17.93 24.32
CA ILE A 8 -24.43 17.87 22.93
C ILE A 8 -24.48 16.43 22.44
N ALA A 9 -25.36 16.19 21.46
CA ALA A 9 -25.17 15.13 20.50
C ALA A 9 -23.98 15.53 19.62
N CYS A 10 -22.91 14.73 19.63
CA CYS A 10 -21.95 14.72 18.53
C CYS A 10 -22.63 14.06 17.34
N ALA A 11 -23.38 14.85 16.57
CA ALA A 11 -23.73 14.54 15.20
C ALA A 11 -22.70 15.23 14.31
N GLY A 12 -21.88 14.44 13.61
CA GLY A 12 -20.92 14.99 12.66
C GLY A 12 -19.87 13.97 12.26
N LEU A 13 -20.11 13.35 11.11
CA LEU A 13 -19.14 12.56 10.35
C LEU A 13 -17.87 13.39 10.09
N ALA A 14 -16.92 13.29 11.00
CA ALA A 14 -15.52 13.47 10.68
C ALA A 14 -14.83 12.27 11.31
N ALA A 15 -14.66 11.22 10.52
CA ALA A 15 -13.61 10.25 10.76
C ALA A 15 -12.29 11.02 10.67
N CYS A 16 -11.89 11.67 11.76
CA CYS A 16 -10.51 12.04 11.98
C CYS A 16 -9.77 10.71 12.20
N SER A 17 -9.47 10.02 11.09
CA SER A 17 -8.36 9.08 11.04
C SER A 17 -7.10 9.92 11.18
N ALA A 18 -6.82 10.35 12.42
CA ALA A 18 -5.45 10.53 12.84
C ALA A 18 -4.84 9.13 12.76
N GLY A 19 -4.38 8.77 11.57
CA GLY A 19 -3.61 7.55 11.37
C GLY A 19 -2.46 7.62 12.35
N ASP A 20 -2.39 6.64 13.25
CA ASP A 20 -1.22 6.48 14.10
C ASP A 20 0.02 6.61 13.22
N PRO A 21 1.06 7.38 13.62
CA PRO A 21 2.32 7.47 12.86
C PRO A 21 3.07 6.13 12.78
N SER A 22 2.49 5.06 13.35
CA SER A 22 2.91 3.67 13.21
C SER A 22 2.20 2.91 12.07
N ALA A 23 1.21 3.52 11.43
CA ALA A 23 0.40 2.87 10.41
C ALA A 23 1.11 2.89 9.04
N LEU A 24 1.01 1.77 8.32
CA LEU A 24 1.35 1.75 6.90
C LEU A 24 0.41 2.70 6.17
N THR A 25 0.94 3.61 5.37
CA THR A 25 0.14 4.39 4.44
C THR A 25 0.36 3.90 3.02
N ALA A 26 -0.61 4.19 2.16
CA ALA A 26 -0.46 3.98 0.74
C ALA A 26 -1.02 5.18 -0.01
N SER A 27 -0.35 5.59 -1.08
CA SER A 27 -0.73 6.72 -1.91
C SER A 27 -0.56 6.41 -3.39
N LEU A 28 -1.54 6.82 -4.19
CA LEU A 28 -1.45 6.72 -5.64
C LEU A 28 -0.45 7.74 -6.18
N GLN A 29 0.34 7.33 -7.16
CA GLN A 29 1.27 8.16 -7.91
C GLN A 29 0.72 8.41 -9.31
N SER A 30 1.04 9.57 -9.88
CA SER A 30 0.65 9.93 -11.25
C SER A 30 1.46 9.20 -12.31
N ASP A 31 2.68 8.79 -11.97
CA ASP A 31 3.66 8.22 -12.88
C ASP A 31 4.36 7.01 -12.24
N PRO A 32 4.80 6.03 -13.04
CA PRO A 32 5.56 4.90 -12.53
C PRO A 32 6.92 5.38 -11.97
N PRO A 33 7.48 4.67 -10.99
CA PRO A 33 8.82 4.96 -10.51
C PRO A 33 9.82 4.83 -11.69
N GLY A 34 10.80 5.74 -11.76
CA GLY A 34 11.83 5.73 -12.81
C GLY A 34 12.69 4.45 -12.82
N PRO A 35 13.64 4.28 -13.75
CA PRO A 35 14.49 3.10 -13.76
C PRO A 35 15.51 3.09 -12.61
N GLY A 36 16.07 1.91 -12.29
CA GLY A 36 17.26 1.77 -11.45
C GLY A 36 17.02 1.62 -9.94
N HIS A 37 15.80 1.27 -9.51
CA HIS A 37 15.52 1.05 -8.09
C HIS A 37 15.97 -0.33 -7.60
N GLU A 38 16.47 -0.38 -6.37
CA GLU A 38 16.73 -1.64 -5.67
C GLU A 38 15.41 -2.35 -5.33
N ILE A 39 15.46 -3.69 -5.28
CA ILE A 39 14.31 -4.49 -4.83
C ILE A 39 14.20 -4.41 -3.31
N GLY A 40 13.05 -3.94 -2.84
CA GLY A 40 12.73 -3.76 -1.43
C GLY A 40 11.68 -4.74 -0.91
N GLY A 41 11.34 -5.79 -1.64
CA GLY A 41 10.34 -6.77 -1.22
C GLY A 41 9.69 -7.45 -2.41
N SER A 42 8.54 -8.09 -2.18
CA SER A 42 7.82 -8.83 -3.22
C SER A 42 6.33 -8.63 -3.11
N VAL A 43 5.67 -8.55 -4.26
CA VAL A 43 4.25 -8.80 -4.39
C VAL A 43 4.06 -10.32 -4.45
N ASP A 44 3.13 -10.83 -3.65
CA ASP A 44 2.80 -12.26 -3.58
C ASP A 44 1.59 -12.58 -4.45
N SER A 45 0.61 -11.69 -4.49
CA SER A 45 -0.60 -11.86 -5.30
C SER A 45 -1.22 -10.53 -5.70
N VAL A 46 -1.88 -10.54 -6.87
CA VAL A 46 -2.73 -9.46 -7.35
C VAL A 46 -4.02 -10.10 -7.86
N ASP A 47 -5.12 -9.74 -7.22
CA ASP A 47 -6.46 -10.18 -7.58
C ASP A 47 -7.24 -8.97 -8.10
N TYR A 48 -7.66 -9.02 -9.36
CA TYR A 48 -8.40 -7.94 -10.00
C TYR A 48 -9.81 -8.38 -10.35
N ASP A 49 -10.79 -7.74 -9.71
CA ASP A 49 -12.20 -7.90 -10.02
C ASP A 49 -12.68 -6.71 -10.85
N ALA A 50 -12.72 -6.92 -12.17
CA ALA A 50 -13.21 -5.93 -13.12
C ALA A 50 -14.67 -5.54 -12.90
N SER A 51 -15.49 -6.45 -12.37
CA SER A 51 -16.92 -6.19 -12.19
C SER A 51 -17.19 -5.22 -11.03
N SER A 52 -16.41 -5.33 -9.95
CA SER A 52 -16.50 -4.45 -8.79
C SER A 52 -15.52 -3.26 -8.84
N GLY A 53 -14.62 -3.21 -9.82
CA GLY A 53 -13.58 -2.19 -9.91
C GLY A 53 -12.63 -2.24 -8.72
N THR A 54 -12.29 -3.43 -8.23
CA THR A 54 -11.42 -3.60 -7.05
C THR A 54 -10.18 -4.40 -7.41
N VAL A 55 -9.02 -3.89 -6.99
CA VAL A 55 -7.74 -4.62 -7.07
C VAL A 55 -7.28 -4.89 -5.65
N THR A 56 -7.07 -6.15 -5.30
CA THR A 56 -6.49 -6.57 -4.01
C THR A 56 -5.08 -7.07 -4.25
N ILE A 57 -4.12 -6.44 -3.60
CA ILE A 57 -2.71 -6.75 -3.73
C ILE A 57 -2.20 -7.19 -2.37
N SER A 58 -1.47 -8.30 -2.32
CA SER A 58 -0.78 -8.73 -1.11
C SER A 58 0.70 -8.94 -1.38
N GLY A 59 1.52 -8.67 -0.38
CA GLY A 59 2.97 -8.78 -0.50
C GLY A 59 3.67 -8.54 0.82
N TRP A 60 4.98 -8.34 0.71
CA TRP A 60 5.81 -7.86 1.80
C TRP A 60 6.80 -6.81 1.32
N HIS A 61 7.22 -5.92 2.22
CA HIS A 61 8.24 -4.92 1.92
C HIS A 61 9.22 -4.77 3.09
N MET A 62 10.45 -4.41 2.76
CA MET A 62 11.49 -4.06 3.71
C MET A 62 11.10 -2.78 4.43
N PHE A 63 11.40 -2.73 5.72
CA PHE A 63 11.17 -1.55 6.51
C PHE A 63 12.04 -1.53 7.76
N THR A 64 12.12 -0.36 8.38
CA THR A 64 12.81 -0.16 9.66
C THR A 64 11.81 0.11 10.78
N PRO A 65 11.75 -0.74 11.83
CA PRO A 65 10.81 -0.58 12.94
C PRO A 65 11.00 0.72 13.72
N GLU A 66 12.20 1.31 13.67
CA GLU A 66 12.56 2.52 14.41
C GLU A 66 11.84 3.76 13.87
N THR A 67 11.55 3.78 12.56
CA THR A 67 11.04 4.98 11.90
C THR A 67 9.54 4.94 11.77
N LYS A 68 8.94 3.74 11.65
CA LYS A 68 7.51 3.39 11.50
C LYS A 68 6.68 4.16 10.47
N GLN A 69 7.20 5.27 9.95
CA GLN A 69 6.72 6.03 8.83
C GLN A 69 7.12 5.30 7.56
N GLN A 70 6.14 4.66 6.95
CA GLN A 70 6.32 3.90 5.73
C GLN A 70 5.16 4.19 4.81
N ASP A 71 5.50 4.43 3.57
CA ASP A 71 4.53 4.78 2.56
C ASP A 71 4.70 3.85 1.36
N LEU A 72 3.63 3.18 0.99
CA LEU A 72 3.52 2.47 -0.27
C LEU A 72 3.10 3.46 -1.34
N LYS A 73 3.99 3.66 -2.31
CA LYS A 73 3.74 4.46 -3.50
C LYS A 73 3.28 3.52 -4.60
N VAL A 74 2.03 3.68 -5.01
CA VAL A 74 1.36 2.78 -5.94
C VAL A 74 1.07 3.53 -7.22
N TYR A 75 1.54 3.01 -8.34
CA TYR A 75 1.14 3.46 -9.66
C TYR A 75 0.29 2.36 -10.29
N ALA A 76 -0.91 2.70 -10.72
CA ALA A 76 -1.77 1.83 -11.51
C ALA A 76 -2.56 2.69 -12.48
N ASP A 77 -2.50 2.35 -13.76
CA ASP A 77 -3.09 3.11 -14.88
C ASP A 77 -4.58 3.43 -14.70
N THR A 78 -5.30 2.52 -14.05
CA THR A 78 -6.76 2.54 -13.86
C THR A 78 -7.17 2.82 -12.42
N ALA A 79 -6.21 3.04 -11.51
CA ALA A 79 -6.52 3.28 -10.11
C ALA A 79 -7.02 4.69 -9.86
N VAL A 80 -8.17 4.78 -9.20
CA VAL A 80 -8.85 6.02 -8.82
C VAL A 80 -8.50 6.41 -7.39
N SER A 81 -8.43 5.43 -6.48
CA SER A 81 -8.08 5.67 -5.09
C SER A 81 -7.52 4.45 -4.38
N VAL A 82 -6.83 4.68 -3.27
CA VAL A 82 -6.53 3.64 -2.28
C VAL A 82 -7.76 3.49 -1.38
N ALA A 83 -8.34 2.29 -1.34
CA ALA A 83 -9.47 1.99 -0.46
C ALA A 83 -9.01 1.68 0.97
N SER A 84 -7.98 0.85 1.09
CA SER A 84 -7.41 0.47 2.38
C SER A 84 -6.00 -0.08 2.21
N VAL A 85 -5.25 -0.01 3.31
CA VAL A 85 -3.97 -0.70 3.47
C VAL A 85 -3.92 -1.27 4.89
N SER A 86 -3.48 -2.52 5.01
CA SER A 86 -3.36 -3.22 6.29
C SER A 86 -2.04 -3.96 6.35
N ARG A 87 -1.46 -4.07 7.56
CA ARG A 87 -0.28 -4.90 7.82
C ARG A 87 -0.66 -6.24 8.41
N PHE A 88 0.24 -7.20 8.24
CA PHE A 88 0.18 -8.48 8.96
C PHE A 88 1.57 -9.09 9.11
N GLU A 89 1.67 -10.05 10.02
CA GLU A 89 2.94 -10.72 10.32
C GLU A 89 3.40 -11.66 9.18
N ARG A 90 4.71 -11.68 8.94
CA ARG A 90 5.40 -12.54 7.96
C ARG A 90 6.60 -13.28 8.59
N PRO A 91 6.37 -14.25 9.48
CA PRO A 91 7.45 -15.07 10.04
C PRO A 91 8.26 -15.79 8.96
N ASP A 92 7.62 -16.17 7.85
CA ASP A 92 8.28 -16.80 6.70
C ASP A 92 9.33 -15.88 6.04
N VAL A 93 9.09 -14.56 6.01
CA VAL A 93 10.04 -13.57 5.50
C VAL A 93 11.19 -13.39 6.48
N VAL A 94 10.90 -13.36 7.79
CA VAL A 94 11.92 -13.32 8.84
C VAL A 94 12.88 -14.50 8.71
N ASP A 95 12.34 -15.71 8.58
CA ASP A 95 13.14 -16.93 8.44
C ASP A 95 13.98 -16.95 7.15
N ALA A 96 13.40 -16.48 6.04
CA ALA A 96 14.08 -16.48 4.74
C ALA A 96 15.18 -15.40 4.63
N VAL A 97 14.97 -14.23 5.23
CA VAL A 97 15.91 -13.09 5.16
C VAL A 97 16.89 -13.10 6.34
N GLY A 98 16.53 -13.75 7.46
CA GLY A 98 17.30 -13.74 8.70
C GLY A 98 17.22 -12.39 9.43
N ASN A 99 16.08 -11.70 9.35
CA ASN A 99 15.89 -10.37 9.96
C ASN A 99 14.53 -10.26 10.67
N GLU A 100 14.56 -10.25 12.00
CA GLU A 100 13.39 -10.12 12.89
C GLU A 100 12.64 -8.79 12.72
N ASP A 101 13.31 -7.73 12.25
CA ASP A 101 12.68 -6.45 11.98
C ASP A 101 11.58 -6.55 10.91
N LEU A 102 11.65 -7.57 10.05
CA LEU A 102 10.69 -7.82 8.99
C LEU A 102 9.46 -8.61 9.45
N LYS A 103 9.28 -8.84 10.76
CA LYS A 103 8.14 -9.58 11.28
C LYS A 103 6.81 -8.99 10.81
N ASP A 104 6.66 -7.67 10.74
CA ASP A 104 5.44 -6.99 10.31
C ASP A 104 5.50 -6.45 8.87
N ALA A 105 6.32 -7.09 8.02
CA ALA A 105 6.60 -6.63 6.66
C ALA A 105 5.44 -6.88 5.69
N GLY A 106 4.47 -7.71 6.08
CA GLY A 106 3.33 -8.08 5.25
C GLY A 106 2.36 -6.93 5.06
N PHE A 107 1.82 -6.80 3.87
CA PHE A 107 0.77 -5.84 3.57
C PHE A 107 -0.31 -6.42 2.67
N THR A 108 -1.53 -5.93 2.87
CA THR A 108 -2.63 -6.03 1.91
C THR A 108 -3.06 -4.62 1.56
N LEU A 109 -3.12 -4.34 0.26
CA LEU A 109 -3.49 -3.07 -0.33
C LEU A 109 -4.73 -3.29 -1.20
N VAL A 110 -5.75 -2.49 -0.99
CA VAL A 110 -6.97 -2.51 -1.81
C VAL A 110 -7.06 -1.20 -2.56
N LEU A 111 -7.12 -1.28 -3.88
CA LEU A 111 -7.33 -0.14 -4.78
C LEU A 111 -8.74 -0.16 -5.34
N LYS A 112 -9.30 1.03 -5.55
CA LYS A 112 -10.46 1.22 -6.42
C LYS A 112 -10.02 1.65 -7.80
N THR A 113 -10.63 1.03 -8.79
CA THR A 113 -10.45 1.28 -10.23
C THR A 113 -11.82 1.55 -10.83
N ASP A 114 -11.84 2.10 -12.04
CA ASP A 114 -13.09 2.20 -12.79
C ASP A 114 -13.60 0.79 -13.16
N PRO A 115 -14.85 0.42 -12.82
CA PRO A 115 -15.40 -0.89 -13.15
C PRO A 115 -15.33 -1.16 -14.66
N GLY A 116 -14.76 -2.31 -15.02
CA GLY A 116 -14.57 -2.75 -16.40
C GLY A 116 -13.31 -2.23 -17.10
N ALA A 117 -12.52 -1.35 -16.47
CA ALA A 117 -11.28 -0.83 -17.05
C ALA A 117 -10.11 -1.80 -16.84
N PRO A 118 -9.47 -2.35 -17.90
CA PRO A 118 -8.41 -3.34 -17.74
C PRO A 118 -7.20 -2.74 -17.03
N LEU A 119 -6.72 -3.40 -15.97
CA LEU A 119 -5.46 -3.06 -15.30
C LEU A 119 -4.29 -3.54 -16.17
N THR A 120 -3.60 -2.62 -16.85
CA THR A 120 -2.46 -2.98 -17.71
C THR A 120 -1.12 -2.65 -17.08
N GLU A 121 -1.04 -1.63 -16.23
CA GLU A 121 0.20 -1.26 -15.53
C GLU A 121 -0.02 -1.24 -14.02
N LEU A 122 0.88 -1.88 -13.28
CA LEU A 122 0.91 -1.85 -11.82
C LEU A 122 2.35 -1.82 -11.34
N CYS A 123 2.69 -0.78 -10.58
CA CYS A 123 3.98 -0.62 -9.94
C CYS A 123 3.76 -0.28 -8.48
N ILE A 124 4.51 -0.94 -7.60
CA ILE A 124 4.47 -0.63 -6.19
C ILE A 124 5.90 -0.40 -5.73
N SER A 125 6.11 0.74 -5.12
CA SER A 125 7.34 1.09 -4.44
C SER A 125 7.05 1.40 -2.99
N MET A 126 8.05 1.22 -2.16
CA MET A 126 8.05 1.60 -0.76
C MET A 126 9.02 2.75 -0.58
N THR A 127 8.75 3.60 0.40
CA THR A 127 9.75 4.53 0.95
C THR A 127 9.90 4.28 2.44
N ASP A 128 11.12 3.98 2.84
CA ASP A 128 11.53 3.80 4.23
C ASP A 128 12.70 4.75 4.51
N LYS A 129 12.76 5.28 5.73
CA LYS A 129 13.78 6.26 6.08
C LYS A 129 15.20 5.68 6.08
N HIS A 130 15.38 4.38 6.32
CA HIS A 130 16.67 3.71 6.27
C HIS A 130 16.98 3.18 4.87
N TYR A 131 16.03 2.47 4.27
CA TYR A 131 16.24 1.78 2.98
C TYR A 131 16.05 2.69 1.75
N GLY A 132 15.54 3.90 1.94
CA GLY A 132 15.21 4.82 0.85
C GLY A 132 13.98 4.37 0.08
N ALA A 133 13.87 4.82 -1.18
CA ALA A 133 12.83 4.35 -2.09
C ALA A 133 13.27 3.05 -2.78
N ARG A 134 12.40 2.04 -2.78
CA ARG A 134 12.66 0.74 -3.41
C ARG A 134 11.43 0.22 -4.11
N ILE A 135 11.61 -0.57 -5.17
CA ILE A 135 10.49 -1.20 -5.89
C ILE A 135 10.24 -2.61 -5.35
N LEU A 136 8.99 -3.05 -5.43
CA LEU A 136 8.61 -4.41 -5.10
C LEU A 136 8.77 -5.32 -6.33
N HIS A 137 9.25 -6.54 -6.09
CA HIS A 137 9.32 -7.56 -7.12
C HIS A 137 7.89 -7.96 -7.54
N PRO A 138 7.57 -8.01 -8.85
CA PRO A 138 6.24 -8.40 -9.31
C PRO A 138 6.00 -9.92 -9.17
N VAL A 139 4.75 -10.33 -8.99
CA VAL A 139 4.32 -11.74 -8.85
C VAL A 139 4.70 -12.60 -10.06
N SER A 140 4.69 -12.01 -11.26
CA SER A 140 5.03 -12.73 -12.49
C SER A 140 5.80 -11.85 -13.47
N ARG A 141 6.51 -12.49 -14.42
CA ARG A 141 7.14 -11.78 -15.54
C ARG A 141 6.12 -11.13 -16.49
N GLU A 142 4.86 -11.53 -16.39
CA GLU A 142 3.72 -11.01 -17.17
C GLU A 142 3.04 -9.83 -16.47
N GLN A 143 3.26 -9.63 -15.16
CA GLN A 143 3.00 -8.35 -14.52
C GLN A 143 3.95 -7.32 -15.11
N VAL A 144 3.36 -6.31 -15.75
CA VAL A 144 4.06 -5.28 -16.49
C VAL A 144 5.08 -4.63 -15.58
N ARG A 145 6.34 -4.64 -16.03
CA ARG A 145 7.48 -4.16 -15.23
C ARG A 145 7.23 -2.72 -14.79
N CYS A 146 7.80 -2.36 -13.64
CA CYS A 146 7.98 -0.97 -13.21
C CYS A 146 8.96 -0.18 -14.08
N ALA A 147 8.92 -0.39 -15.39
CA ALA A 147 9.69 0.31 -16.38
C ALA A 147 8.70 1.11 -17.22
N SER A 148 8.64 2.43 -16.98
CA SER A 148 8.25 3.31 -18.08
C SER A 148 9.23 3.04 -19.23
N VAL A 149 8.67 2.70 -20.38
CA VAL A 149 9.42 2.66 -21.63
C VAL A 149 9.82 4.11 -21.94
N GLY A 150 10.95 4.54 -21.41
CA GLY A 150 11.60 5.79 -21.73
C GLY A 150 12.63 5.58 -22.84
N GLN A 151 12.12 5.58 -24.07
CA GLN A 151 12.72 5.99 -25.35
C GLN A 151 14.17 5.61 -25.67
#